data_AF-A0A6V2JCG0-F1
#
_entry.id   AF-A0A6V2JCG0-F1
#
_cell.length_a   1.000
_cell.length_b   1.000
_cell.length_c   1.000
_cell.angle_alpha   90.00
_cell.angle_beta   90.00
_cell.angle_gamma   90.00
#
_symmetry.space_group_name_H-M   'P 1'
#
loop_
_entity.id
_entity.type
_entity.pdbx_description
1 polymer ?
#
loop_
_entity_poly.entity_id
_entity_poly.type
_entity_poly.pdbx_seq_one_letter_code
_entity_poly.pdbx_strand_id
1 'polypeptide(L)'
;MQIVLDSPKDVWFDTVGNCGTIDLSVQWWRIPLYLACSASALAQYRFPHVDYWRGLSVQLVGYEVQFQIFQALMQRQSRDFLDTASSNTAGAIAAVVFASILQRTVDNVAYYYHARVLQRHKGKFSPFGEFCYKMSEIYIRITNCLGFGKKNDVVYLRMAAKLKEQREEMENPAHSRTEIMLTLEEEIVFIEAIVQAEDLNIWALLMPTVYQLVPGSLIARLWFNVIFPPLLDSEETTIVSDVIDGTNNFSSFTIPLVTPFQTDEVNISAALLVVAASLALGLLIGFVIVEQATLFLKKVFCRKTDDNLTASEYRLEKQKSERKDARHFFSHTINENNFESVEALSESSQDDEENGFNENPMAEQAQKEVHFE
;
A
#
# COMPACT_ATOMS: atom_id res chain seq x y z
N MET A 1 -45.96 22.71 24.78
CA MET A 1 -45.73 21.59 23.87
C MET A 1 -44.30 21.12 24.10
N GLN A 2 -44.13 20.05 24.87
CA GLN A 2 -42.80 19.51 25.18
C GLN A 2 -42.45 18.56 24.04
N ILE A 3 -41.46 18.92 23.23
CA ILE A 3 -40.89 18.01 22.25
C ILE A 3 -40.02 17.06 23.07
N VAL A 4 -40.56 15.88 23.36
CA VAL A 4 -39.77 14.77 23.88
C VAL A 4 -39.01 14.25 22.67
N LEU A 5 -37.73 14.62 22.57
CA LEU A 5 -36.82 13.99 21.63
C LEU A 5 -36.65 12.56 22.12
N ASP A 6 -37.07 11.59 21.30
CA ASP A 6 -36.71 10.20 21.52
C ASP A 6 -35.20 10.11 21.72
N SER A 7 -34.78 9.25 22.65
CA SER A 7 -33.37 9.02 22.90
C SER A 7 -32.69 8.75 21.54
N PRO A 8 -31.67 9.53 21.15
CA PRO A 8 -30.97 9.33 19.87
C PRO A 8 -30.48 7.88 19.69
N LYS A 9 -30.28 7.18 20.80
CA LYS A 9 -29.92 5.78 20.88
C LYS A 9 -31.03 4.86 20.35
N ASP A 10 -32.29 5.08 20.73
CA ASP A 10 -33.41 4.22 20.33
C ASP A 10 -33.71 4.40 18.84
N VAL A 11 -33.66 5.66 18.36
CA VAL A 11 -33.74 5.97 16.93
C VAL A 11 -32.61 5.28 16.17
N TRP A 12 -31.39 5.25 16.70
CA TRP A 12 -30.28 4.54 16.06
C TRP A 12 -30.50 3.03 16.00
N PHE A 13 -30.91 2.38 17.10
CA PHE A 13 -31.16 0.92 17.10
C PHE A 13 -32.32 0.54 16.17
N ASP A 14 -33.38 1.33 16.12
CA ASP A 14 -34.48 1.17 15.16
C ASP A 14 -34.00 1.39 13.71
N THR A 15 -33.03 2.28 13.50
CA THR A 15 -32.43 2.50 12.18
C THR A 15 -31.47 1.37 11.79
N VAL A 16 -30.76 0.75 12.73
CA VAL A 16 -29.90 -0.43 12.47
C VAL A 16 -30.74 -1.61 11.97
N GLY A 17 -31.98 -1.77 12.45
CA GLY A 17 -32.93 -2.75 11.91
C GLY A 17 -33.46 -2.43 10.50
N ASN A 18 -33.50 -1.13 10.14
CA ASN A 18 -34.00 -0.63 8.85
C ASN A 18 -32.90 -0.37 7.80
N CYS A 19 -31.63 -0.27 8.21
CA CYS A 19 -30.48 -0.35 7.33
C CYS A 19 -30.36 -1.80 6.88
N GLY A 20 -31.17 -2.16 5.86
CA GLY A 20 -31.25 -3.52 5.34
C GLY A 20 -29.86 -4.14 5.26
N THR A 21 -29.67 -5.27 5.92
CA THR A 21 -28.46 -6.08 5.81
C THR A 21 -28.31 -6.47 4.35
N ILE A 22 -27.60 -5.64 3.58
CA ILE A 22 -27.35 -5.94 2.19
C ILE A 22 -26.49 -7.19 2.18
N ASP A 23 -27.09 -8.29 1.73
CA ASP A 23 -26.36 -9.52 1.54
C ASP A 23 -25.42 -9.36 0.35
N LEU A 24 -24.22 -8.83 0.63
CA LEU A 24 -23.11 -8.64 -0.30
C LEU A 24 -22.71 -9.96 -0.98
N SER A 25 -23.12 -11.11 -0.44
CA SER A 25 -22.73 -12.41 -0.96
C SER A 25 -23.36 -12.72 -2.32
N VAL A 26 -24.53 -12.14 -2.60
CA VAL A 26 -25.32 -12.38 -3.82
C VAL A 26 -25.12 -11.29 -4.88
N GLN A 27 -24.48 -10.19 -4.51
CA GLN A 27 -24.43 -8.97 -5.33
C GLN A 27 -23.18 -8.90 -6.20
N TRP A 28 -23.36 -8.72 -7.52
CA TRP A 28 -22.25 -8.58 -8.47
C TRP A 28 -21.37 -7.35 -8.21
N TRP A 29 -21.95 -6.29 -7.63
CA TRP A 29 -21.26 -5.04 -7.34
C TRP A 29 -20.33 -5.12 -6.10
N ARG A 30 -20.28 -6.27 -5.42
CA ARG A 30 -19.34 -6.56 -4.33
C ARG A 30 -17.89 -6.27 -4.74
N ILE A 31 -17.48 -6.77 -5.92
CA ILE A 31 -16.11 -6.59 -6.42
C ILE A 31 -15.82 -5.11 -6.74
N PRO A 32 -16.64 -4.40 -7.55
CA PRO A 32 -16.47 -2.96 -7.75
C PRO A 32 -16.40 -2.14 -6.46
N LEU A 33 -17.28 -2.41 -5.48
CA LEU A 33 -17.26 -1.72 -4.20
C LEU A 33 -15.96 -2.01 -3.44
N TYR A 34 -15.55 -3.27 -3.36
CA TYR A 34 -14.31 -3.67 -2.72
C TYR A 34 -13.09 -3.00 -3.37
N LEU A 35 -13.05 -2.94 -4.71
CA LEU A 35 -11.98 -2.27 -5.45
C LEU A 35 -11.96 -0.76 -5.22
N ALA A 36 -13.13 -0.11 -5.10
CA ALA A 36 -13.21 1.31 -4.77
C ALA A 36 -12.68 1.61 -3.36
N CYS A 37 -13.07 0.79 -2.36
CA CYS A 37 -12.53 0.87 -1.00
C CYS A 37 -11.01 0.62 -0.97
N SER A 38 -10.56 -0.37 -1.73
CA SER A 38 -9.14 -0.72 -1.88
C SER A 38 -8.32 0.41 -2.52
N ALA A 39 -8.87 1.08 -3.54
CA ALA A 39 -8.25 2.25 -4.17
C ALA A 39 -8.13 3.43 -3.19
N SER A 40 -9.14 3.63 -2.35
CA SER A 40 -9.08 4.64 -1.26
C SER A 40 -7.97 4.31 -0.27
N ALA A 41 -7.82 3.05 0.14
CA ALA A 41 -6.72 2.64 1.01
C ALA A 41 -5.34 2.84 0.36
N LEU A 42 -5.17 2.48 -0.92
CA LEU A 42 -3.93 2.76 -1.66
C LEU A 42 -3.61 4.26 -1.70
N ALA A 43 -4.64 5.12 -1.79
CA ALA A 43 -4.48 6.57 -1.72
C ALA A 43 -3.98 7.03 -0.34
N GLN A 44 -4.47 6.44 0.76
CA GLN A 44 -4.00 6.72 2.11
C GLN A 44 -2.51 6.35 2.28
N TYR A 45 -2.07 5.26 1.65
CA TYR A 45 -0.65 4.86 1.59
C TYR A 45 0.19 5.69 0.61
N ARG A 46 -0.40 6.71 -0.04
CA ARG A 46 0.24 7.54 -1.06
C ARG A 46 0.89 6.72 -2.18
N PHE A 47 0.27 5.59 -2.52
CA PHE A 47 0.75 4.77 -3.62
C PHE A 47 0.65 5.58 -4.92
N PRO A 48 1.58 5.47 -5.87
CA PRO A 48 1.45 6.15 -7.15
C PRO A 48 0.21 5.64 -7.90
N HIS A 49 -0.64 6.54 -8.41
CA HIS A 49 -1.87 6.16 -9.12
C HIS A 49 -1.62 5.24 -10.32
N VAL A 50 -0.49 5.42 -11.02
CA VAL A 50 -0.05 4.59 -12.14
C VAL A 50 0.14 3.12 -11.72
N ASP A 51 0.49 2.88 -10.47
CA ASP A 51 0.77 1.54 -9.94
C ASP A 51 -0.42 0.95 -9.15
N TYR A 52 -1.55 1.67 -9.02
CA TYR A 52 -2.73 1.19 -8.29
C TYR A 52 -3.18 -0.19 -8.73
N TRP A 53 -3.18 -0.44 -10.04
CA TRP A 53 -3.62 -1.73 -10.59
C TRP A 53 -2.83 -2.91 -10.01
N ARG A 54 -1.56 -2.72 -9.62
CA ARG A 54 -0.74 -3.76 -9.00
C ARG A 54 -1.27 -4.10 -7.61
N GLY A 55 -1.47 -3.08 -6.77
CA GLY A 55 -2.04 -3.23 -5.43
C GLY A 55 -3.46 -3.80 -5.47
N LEU A 56 -4.31 -3.24 -6.32
CA LEU A 56 -5.71 -3.65 -6.49
C LEU A 56 -5.84 -5.12 -6.92
N SER A 57 -4.95 -5.59 -7.80
CA SER A 57 -4.95 -6.99 -8.24
C SER A 57 -4.61 -7.95 -7.09
N VAL A 58 -3.61 -7.61 -6.27
CA VAL A 58 -3.22 -8.39 -5.08
C VAL A 58 -4.35 -8.40 -4.04
N GLN A 59 -4.93 -7.23 -3.77
CA GLN A 59 -6.07 -7.07 -2.87
C GLN A 59 -7.29 -7.88 -3.31
N LEU A 60 -7.59 -7.88 -4.61
CA LEU A 60 -8.71 -8.62 -5.18
C LEU A 60 -8.52 -10.14 -5.04
N VAL A 61 -7.33 -10.65 -5.36
CA VAL A 61 -7.03 -12.09 -5.25
C VAL A 61 -7.13 -12.56 -3.80
N GLY A 62 -6.54 -11.81 -2.86
CA GLY A 62 -6.62 -12.14 -1.44
C GLY A 62 -8.07 -12.16 -0.95
N TYR A 63 -8.84 -11.13 -1.31
CA TYR A 63 -10.26 -11.02 -0.95
C TYR A 63 -11.11 -12.14 -1.53
N GLU A 64 -10.96 -12.46 -2.81
CA GLU A 64 -11.79 -13.48 -3.45
C GLU A 64 -11.51 -14.86 -2.85
N VAL A 65 -10.25 -15.21 -2.59
CA VAL A 65 -9.90 -16.48 -1.94
C VAL A 65 -10.44 -16.55 -0.51
N GLN A 66 -10.29 -15.48 0.27
CA GLN A 66 -10.86 -15.37 1.62
C GLN A 66 -12.39 -15.56 1.56
N PHE A 67 -13.06 -14.85 0.66
CA PHE A 67 -14.51 -14.89 0.50
C PHE A 67 -15.02 -16.29 0.14
N GLN A 68 -14.41 -16.94 -0.85
CA GLN A 68 -14.82 -18.27 -1.32
C GLN A 68 -14.65 -19.33 -0.23
N ILE A 69 -13.54 -19.29 0.52
CA ILE A 69 -13.28 -20.22 1.62
C ILE A 69 -14.22 -19.95 2.77
N PHE A 70 -14.47 -18.69 3.11
CA PHE A 70 -15.43 -18.32 4.14
C PHE A 70 -16.84 -18.85 3.80
N GLN A 71 -17.32 -18.65 2.57
CA GLN A 71 -18.61 -19.19 2.15
C GLN A 71 -18.68 -20.73 2.21
N ALA A 72 -17.60 -21.40 1.80
CA ALA A 72 -17.54 -22.86 1.82
C ALA A 72 -17.57 -23.43 3.25
N LEU A 73 -16.99 -22.72 4.22
CA LEU A 73 -16.90 -23.14 5.61
C LEU A 73 -18.11 -22.73 6.46
N MET A 74 -18.75 -21.60 6.15
CA MET A 74 -19.91 -21.06 6.88
C MET A 74 -21.06 -22.07 7.02
N GLN A 75 -21.16 -23.05 6.11
CA GLN A 75 -22.16 -24.12 6.18
C GLN A 75 -21.88 -25.17 7.27
N ARG A 76 -20.67 -25.21 7.85
CA ARG A 76 -20.20 -26.32 8.68
C ARG A 76 -20.05 -25.99 10.16
N GLN A 77 -19.63 -24.78 10.56
CA GLN A 77 -19.35 -24.48 11.98
C GLN A 77 -19.59 -23.00 12.36
N SER A 78 -20.77 -22.66 12.90
CA SER A 78 -21.10 -21.28 13.29
C SER A 78 -20.56 -20.80 14.65
N ARG A 79 -19.85 -21.65 15.41
CA ARG A 79 -19.51 -21.36 16.82
C ARG A 79 -18.04 -21.10 17.10
N ASP A 80 -17.13 -21.62 16.27
CA ASP A 80 -15.70 -21.45 16.48
C ASP A 80 -15.19 -20.49 15.39
N PHE A 81 -14.43 -19.44 15.76
CA PHE A 81 -13.84 -18.47 14.81
C PHE A 81 -12.86 -19.10 13.79
N LEU A 82 -12.79 -20.42 13.71
CA LEU A 82 -11.96 -21.21 12.83
C LEU A 82 -12.28 -20.96 11.35
N ASP A 83 -13.55 -20.76 10.99
CA ASP A 83 -13.95 -20.41 9.62
C ASP A 83 -13.36 -19.07 9.17
N THR A 84 -13.35 -18.09 10.08
CA THR A 84 -12.73 -16.78 9.85
C THR A 84 -11.21 -16.89 9.82
N ALA A 85 -10.62 -17.66 10.74
CA ALA A 85 -9.17 -17.84 10.80
C ALA A 85 -8.63 -18.52 9.53
N SER A 86 -9.28 -19.59 9.09
CA SER A 86 -8.86 -20.34 7.90
C SER A 86 -9.04 -19.55 6.61
N SER A 87 -10.15 -18.82 6.46
CA SER A 87 -10.37 -17.96 5.29
C SER A 87 -9.36 -16.82 5.22
N ASN A 88 -9.06 -16.15 6.34
CA ASN A 88 -8.03 -15.11 6.42
C ASN A 88 -6.64 -15.66 6.08
N THR A 89 -6.30 -16.81 6.67
CA THR A 89 -5.00 -17.48 6.43
C THR A 89 -4.84 -17.76 4.93
N ALA A 90 -5.86 -18.33 4.30
CA ALA A 90 -5.82 -18.68 2.89
C ALA A 90 -5.81 -17.45 1.96
N GLY A 91 -6.60 -16.42 2.28
CA GLY A 91 -6.57 -15.13 1.56
C GLY A 91 -5.19 -14.48 1.62
N ALA A 92 -4.55 -14.47 2.79
CA ALA A 92 -3.19 -13.95 2.96
C ALA A 92 -2.14 -14.76 2.18
N ILE A 93 -2.22 -16.10 2.20
CA ILE A 93 -1.35 -16.98 1.40
C ILE A 93 -1.50 -16.64 -0.09
N ALA A 94 -2.73 -16.56 -0.59
CA ALA A 94 -3.01 -16.24 -1.98
C ALA A 94 -2.48 -14.86 -2.38
N ALA A 95 -2.64 -13.85 -1.52
CA ALA A 95 -2.10 -12.51 -1.74
C ALA A 95 -0.57 -12.52 -1.83
N VAL A 96 0.14 -13.23 -0.94
CA VAL A 96 1.62 -13.34 -0.99
C VAL A 96 2.10 -14.02 -2.26
N VAL A 97 1.48 -15.16 -2.61
CA VAL A 97 1.84 -15.90 -3.82
C VAL A 97 1.61 -15.04 -5.06
N PHE A 98 0.44 -14.40 -5.15
CA PHE A 98 0.11 -13.55 -6.29
C PHE A 98 0.98 -12.30 -6.36
N ALA A 99 1.25 -11.62 -5.24
CA ALA A 99 2.16 -10.48 -5.19
C ALA A 99 3.57 -10.86 -5.66
N SER A 100 4.06 -12.04 -5.28
CA SER A 100 5.37 -12.54 -5.71
C SER A 100 5.42 -12.85 -7.21
N ILE A 101 4.37 -13.47 -7.76
CA ILE A 101 4.24 -13.73 -9.20
C ILE A 101 4.15 -12.42 -9.98
N LEU A 102 3.34 -11.48 -9.49
CA LEU A 102 3.14 -10.18 -10.11
C LEU A 102 4.44 -9.38 -10.11
N GLN A 103 5.12 -9.30 -8.96
CA GLN A 103 6.42 -8.65 -8.84
C GLN A 103 7.42 -9.24 -9.85
N ARG A 104 7.55 -10.58 -9.88
CA ARG A 104 8.47 -11.24 -10.81
C ARG A 104 8.14 -10.94 -12.27
N THR A 105 6.85 -10.88 -12.61
CA THR A 105 6.38 -10.58 -13.96
C THR A 105 6.70 -9.13 -14.35
N VAL A 106 6.41 -8.20 -13.44
CA VAL A 106 6.68 -6.77 -13.62
C VAL A 106 8.17 -6.50 -13.73
N ASP A 107 8.98 -7.06 -12.82
CA ASP A 107 10.44 -6.89 -12.82
C ASP A 107 11.06 -7.45 -14.11
N ASN A 108 10.56 -8.59 -14.61
CA ASN A 108 11.01 -9.14 -15.89
C ASN A 108 10.68 -8.23 -17.09
N VAL A 109 9.50 -7.62 -17.11
CA VAL A 109 9.10 -6.70 -18.18
C VAL A 109 9.88 -5.38 -18.07
N ALA A 110 9.97 -4.82 -16.86
CA ALA A 110 10.68 -3.59 -16.56
C ALA A 110 12.19 -3.72 -16.82
N TYR A 111 12.77 -4.90 -16.62
CA TYR A 111 14.18 -5.17 -16.93
C TYR A 111 14.50 -4.81 -18.39
N TYR A 112 13.69 -5.24 -19.36
CA TYR A 112 13.93 -4.94 -20.77
C TYR A 112 13.79 -3.44 -21.07
N TYR A 113 12.85 -2.78 -20.39
CA TYR A 113 12.65 -1.35 -20.50
C TYR A 113 13.87 -0.57 -19.99
N HIS A 114 14.28 -0.80 -18.74
CA HIS A 114 15.43 -0.11 -18.14
C HIS A 114 16.76 -0.52 -18.78
N ALA A 115 16.96 -1.79 -19.15
CA ALA A 115 18.20 -2.23 -19.79
C ALA A 115 18.43 -1.55 -21.15
N ARG A 116 17.36 -1.27 -21.90
CA ARG A 116 17.45 -0.60 -23.20
C ARG A 116 17.71 0.89 -23.04
N VAL A 117 17.03 1.55 -22.11
CA VAL A 117 17.21 2.99 -21.89
C VAL A 117 18.55 3.31 -21.22
N LEU A 118 18.99 2.52 -20.24
CA LEU A 118 20.33 2.64 -19.64
C LEU A 118 21.44 2.05 -20.52
N GLN A 119 21.10 1.61 -21.74
CA GLN A 119 22.00 1.02 -22.74
C GLN A 119 22.98 -0.04 -22.22
N ARG A 120 22.52 -0.85 -21.25
CA ARG A 120 23.34 -1.86 -20.56
C ARG A 120 23.76 -3.02 -21.47
N HIS A 121 23.14 -3.16 -22.64
CA HIS A 121 23.52 -4.13 -23.66
C HIS A 121 23.78 -3.46 -25.01
N LYS A 122 25.01 -3.62 -25.52
CA LYS A 122 25.43 -3.19 -26.87
C LYS A 122 24.79 -4.04 -28.00
N GLY A 123 24.01 -5.07 -27.67
CA GLY A 123 23.45 -6.04 -28.63
C GLY A 123 21.94 -5.88 -28.85
N LYS A 124 21.44 -6.44 -29.97
CA LYS A 124 20.00 -6.59 -30.21
C LYS A 124 19.40 -7.46 -29.11
N PHE A 125 18.35 -6.97 -28.45
CA PHE A 125 17.57 -7.79 -27.51
C PHE A 125 16.95 -9.00 -28.24
N SER A 126 16.56 -10.01 -27.48
CA SER A 126 15.72 -11.08 -28.04
C SER A 126 14.42 -10.46 -28.61
N PRO A 127 13.77 -11.09 -29.61
CA PRO A 127 12.50 -10.59 -30.16
C PRO A 127 11.44 -10.36 -29.07
N PHE A 128 11.43 -11.20 -28.05
CA PHE A 128 10.58 -11.04 -26.87
C PHE A 128 10.93 -9.77 -26.08
N GLY A 129 12.20 -9.50 -25.82
CA GLY A 129 12.62 -8.26 -25.15
C GLY A 129 12.26 -7.00 -25.93
N GLU A 130 12.33 -7.05 -27.27
CA GLU A 130 11.87 -5.92 -28.11
C GLU A 130 10.36 -5.71 -28.03
N PHE A 131 9.59 -6.80 -28.01
CA PHE A 131 8.15 -6.75 -27.81
C PHE A 131 7.79 -6.14 -26.44
N CYS A 132 8.41 -6.63 -25.35
CA CYS A 132 8.19 -6.10 -24.01
C CYS A 132 8.52 -4.61 -23.91
N TYR A 133 9.66 -4.20 -24.49
CA TYR A 133 10.02 -2.78 -24.55
C TYR A 133 8.97 -1.93 -25.27
N LYS A 134 8.51 -2.37 -26.46
CA LYS A 134 7.47 -1.65 -27.22
C LYS A 134 6.16 -1.57 -26.44
N MET A 135 5.76 -2.63 -25.74
CA MET A 135 4.58 -2.64 -24.89
C MET A 135 4.70 -1.61 -23.75
N SER A 136 5.86 -1.56 -23.06
CA SER A 136 6.12 -0.57 -22.02
C SER A 136 6.12 0.86 -22.57
N GLU A 137 6.71 1.09 -23.73
CA GLU A 137 6.71 2.39 -24.39
C GLU A 137 5.29 2.85 -24.77
N ILE A 138 4.48 1.95 -25.34
CA ILE A 138 3.07 2.22 -25.66
C ILE A 138 2.29 2.52 -24.37
N TYR A 139 2.49 1.73 -23.31
CA TYR A 139 1.86 1.94 -22.02
C TYR A 139 2.17 3.35 -21.45
N ILE A 140 3.45 3.77 -21.48
CA ILE A 140 3.87 5.09 -21.02
C ILE A 140 3.24 6.21 -21.87
N ARG A 141 3.17 6.03 -23.19
CA ARG A 141 2.53 7.02 -24.08
C ARG A 141 1.03 7.13 -23.82
N ILE A 142 0.34 6.00 -23.65
CA ILE A 142 -1.11 5.97 -23.37
C ILE A 142 -1.40 6.62 -22.02
N THR A 143 -0.68 6.24 -20.96
CA THR A 143 -0.87 6.80 -19.62
C THR A 143 -0.61 8.30 -19.57
N ASN A 144 0.43 8.79 -20.27
CA ASN A 144 0.67 10.22 -20.42
C ASN A 144 -0.40 10.93 -21.24
N CYS A 145 -0.93 10.30 -22.30
CA CYS A 145 -2.03 10.85 -23.09
C CYS A 145 -3.32 11.02 -22.27
N LEU A 146 -3.57 10.09 -21.34
CA LEU A 146 -4.70 10.15 -20.41
C LEU A 146 -4.48 11.11 -19.23
N GLY A 147 -3.30 11.72 -19.10
CA GLY A 147 -2.97 12.62 -17.99
C GLY A 147 -2.63 11.91 -16.66
N PHE A 148 -2.55 10.58 -16.67
CA PHE A 148 -2.15 9.79 -15.48
C PHE A 148 -0.64 9.58 -15.39
N GLY A 149 0.08 9.71 -16.51
CA GLY A 149 1.52 9.48 -16.59
C GLY A 149 2.36 10.63 -15.98
N LYS A 150 3.61 10.32 -15.62
CA LYS A 150 4.54 11.35 -15.14
C LYS A 150 5.14 12.09 -16.35
N LYS A 151 5.22 13.42 -16.26
CA LYS A 151 5.90 14.25 -17.28
C LYS A 151 7.34 13.77 -17.55
N ASN A 152 8.01 13.28 -16.50
CA ASN A 152 9.37 12.76 -16.55
C ASN A 152 9.51 11.52 -17.45
N ASP A 153 8.48 10.69 -17.58
CA ASP A 153 8.54 9.48 -18.41
C ASP A 153 8.69 9.84 -19.90
N VAL A 154 8.11 10.97 -20.34
CA VAL A 154 8.26 11.46 -21.71
C VAL A 154 9.67 11.99 -21.96
N VAL A 155 10.25 12.70 -20.99
CA VAL A 155 11.64 13.16 -21.04
C VAL A 155 12.58 11.97 -21.11
N TYR A 156 12.31 10.95 -20.31
CA TYR A 156 13.08 9.70 -20.26
C TYR A 156 13.11 8.97 -21.62
N LEU A 157 11.97 8.90 -22.31
CA LEU A 157 11.91 8.31 -23.67
C LEU A 157 12.75 9.09 -24.69
N ARG A 158 12.81 10.43 -24.60
CA ARG A 158 13.66 11.25 -25.49
C ARG A 158 15.13 11.14 -25.12
N MET A 159 15.43 11.09 -23.83
CA MET A 159 16.79 10.94 -23.31
C MET A 159 17.43 9.63 -23.80
N ALA A 160 16.67 8.54 -23.91
CA ALA A 160 17.16 7.27 -24.46
C ALA A 160 17.74 7.42 -25.88
N ALA A 161 17.08 8.22 -26.74
CA ALA A 161 17.55 8.50 -28.09
C ALA A 161 18.80 9.38 -28.10
N LYS A 162 18.81 10.46 -27.28
CA LYS A 162 19.97 11.35 -27.15
C LYS A 162 21.21 10.63 -26.62
N LEU A 163 21.06 9.84 -25.57
CA LEU A 163 22.15 9.03 -25.01
C LEU A 163 22.73 8.07 -26.06
N LYS A 164 21.90 7.62 -27.02
CA LYS A 164 22.35 6.69 -28.06
C LYS A 164 23.19 7.42 -29.11
N GLU A 165 22.72 8.57 -29.55
CA GLU A 165 23.46 9.46 -30.46
C GLU A 165 24.80 9.91 -29.84
N GLN A 166 24.77 10.43 -28.61
CA GLN A 166 25.99 10.84 -27.88
C GLN A 166 27.00 9.69 -27.70
N ARG A 167 26.52 8.46 -27.57
CA ARG A 167 27.40 7.29 -27.50
C ARG A 167 27.99 6.89 -28.84
N GLU A 168 27.18 6.87 -29.90
CA GLU A 168 27.66 6.59 -31.26
C GLU A 168 28.72 7.63 -31.68
N GLU A 169 28.53 8.87 -31.26
CA GLU A 169 29.51 9.95 -31.37
C GLU A 169 30.83 9.66 -30.63
N MET A 170 30.79 9.20 -29.38
CA MET A 170 32.00 8.85 -28.61
C MET A 170 32.72 7.60 -29.14
N GLU A 171 32.00 6.65 -29.73
CA GLU A 171 32.62 5.47 -30.35
C GLU A 171 33.32 5.80 -31.68
N ASN A 172 33.00 6.95 -32.29
CA ASN A 172 33.65 7.42 -33.50
C ASN A 172 34.94 8.20 -33.17
N PRO A 173 36.14 7.69 -33.52
CA PRO A 173 37.40 8.37 -33.21
C PRO A 173 37.59 9.71 -33.93
N ALA A 174 36.74 10.03 -34.93
CA ALA A 174 36.75 11.32 -35.62
C ALA A 174 35.98 12.42 -34.88
N HIS A 175 35.23 12.08 -33.82
CA HIS A 175 34.45 13.05 -33.06
C HIS A 175 35.18 13.45 -31.78
N SER A 176 35.09 14.74 -31.40
CA SER A 176 35.84 15.31 -30.28
C SER A 176 35.17 15.11 -28.91
N ARG A 177 33.98 14.50 -28.88
CA ARG A 177 33.20 14.35 -27.66
C ARG A 177 33.78 13.22 -26.80
N THR A 178 34.20 13.56 -25.59
CA THR A 178 34.76 12.60 -24.61
C THR A 178 33.77 12.22 -23.51
N GLU A 179 32.73 13.03 -23.28
CA GLU A 179 31.82 12.89 -22.15
C GLU A 179 30.35 13.09 -22.55
N ILE A 180 29.46 12.40 -21.81
CA ILE A 180 28.00 12.50 -21.92
C ILE A 180 27.56 13.70 -21.07
N MET A 181 27.09 14.75 -21.73
CA MET A 181 26.57 15.95 -21.06
C MET A 181 25.05 15.85 -21.01
N LEU A 182 24.50 15.74 -19.81
CA LEU A 182 23.06 15.77 -19.52
C LEU A 182 22.69 17.15 -18.98
N THR A 183 21.48 17.63 -19.29
CA THR A 183 20.95 18.82 -18.60
C THR A 183 20.53 18.44 -17.17
N LEU A 184 20.41 19.42 -16.27
CA LEU A 184 19.96 19.19 -14.89
C LEU A 184 18.60 18.45 -14.84
N GLU A 185 17.68 18.79 -15.73
CA GLU A 185 16.38 18.09 -15.85
C GLU A 185 16.55 16.63 -16.28
N GLU A 186 17.43 16.35 -17.25
CA GLU A 186 17.71 15.00 -17.71
C GLU A 186 18.42 14.16 -16.64
N GLU A 187 19.31 14.78 -15.85
CA GLU A 187 19.99 14.14 -14.73
C GLU A 187 19.00 13.72 -13.64
N ILE A 188 18.06 14.60 -13.26
CA ILE A 188 17.00 14.27 -12.29
C ILE A 188 16.17 13.08 -12.80
N VAL A 189 15.78 13.11 -14.08
CA VAL A 189 15.00 12.03 -14.71
C VAL A 189 15.81 10.73 -14.80
N PHE A 190 17.12 10.82 -15.02
CA PHE A 190 18.02 9.67 -15.03
C PHE A 190 18.15 9.05 -13.64
N ILE A 191 18.32 9.85 -12.60
CA ILE A 191 18.33 9.40 -11.20
C ILE A 191 17.00 8.75 -10.85
N GLU A 192 15.87 9.38 -11.20
CA GLU A 192 14.55 8.81 -10.97
C GLU A 192 14.41 7.44 -11.64
N ALA A 193 14.89 7.28 -12.87
CA ALA A 193 14.85 6.01 -13.57
C ALA A 193 15.75 4.94 -12.94
N ILE A 194 16.88 5.31 -12.34
CA ILE A 194 17.72 4.39 -11.56
C ILE A 194 16.95 3.92 -10.31
N VAL A 195 16.29 4.85 -9.61
CA VAL A 195 15.48 4.52 -8.42
C VAL A 195 14.28 3.65 -8.81
N GLN A 196 13.61 3.94 -9.93
CA GLN A 196 12.50 3.13 -10.43
C GLN A 196 12.93 1.75 -10.92
N ALA A 197 14.20 1.56 -11.30
CA ALA A 197 14.76 0.27 -11.66
C ALA A 197 15.14 -0.60 -10.44
N GLU A 198 14.85 -0.14 -9.22
CA GLU A 198 14.92 -0.94 -8.00
C GLU A 198 13.79 -1.98 -7.98
N ASP A 199 14.09 -3.18 -7.48
CA ASP A 199 13.12 -4.28 -7.43
C ASP A 199 11.90 -3.84 -6.60
N LEU A 200 10.69 -4.07 -7.09
CA LEU A 200 9.48 -3.66 -6.40
C LEU A 200 9.37 -4.36 -5.04
N ASN A 201 9.28 -3.61 -3.95
CA ASN A 201 9.16 -4.19 -2.62
C ASN A 201 7.80 -4.89 -2.44
N ILE A 202 7.79 -6.22 -2.30
CA ILE A 202 6.58 -7.03 -2.05
C ILE A 202 5.79 -6.47 -0.86
N TRP A 203 6.46 -6.03 0.19
CA TRP A 203 5.81 -5.49 1.38
C TRP A 203 4.99 -4.23 1.08
N ALA A 204 5.41 -3.42 0.11
CA ALA A 204 4.64 -2.24 -0.31
C ALA A 204 3.31 -2.63 -0.98
N LEU A 205 3.24 -3.80 -1.63
CA LEU A 205 2.00 -4.35 -2.18
C LEU A 205 1.16 -5.06 -1.10
N LEU A 206 1.80 -5.75 -0.16
CA LEU A 206 1.12 -6.55 0.85
C LEU A 206 0.56 -5.71 1.99
N MET A 207 1.22 -4.64 2.42
CA MET A 207 0.75 -3.79 3.52
C MET A 207 -0.70 -3.33 3.32
N PRO A 208 -1.06 -2.64 2.22
CA PRO A 208 -2.45 -2.24 1.97
C PRO A 208 -3.40 -3.43 1.86
N THR A 209 -2.91 -4.59 1.41
CA THR A 209 -3.71 -5.82 1.32
C THR A 209 -4.06 -6.39 2.68
N VAL A 210 -3.07 -6.49 3.58
CA VAL A 210 -3.27 -7.01 4.94
C VAL A 210 -4.27 -6.15 5.71
N TYR A 211 -4.21 -4.82 5.56
CA TYR A 211 -5.18 -3.92 6.18
C TYR A 211 -6.60 -4.08 5.63
N GLN A 212 -6.75 -4.40 4.34
CA GLN A 212 -8.07 -4.60 3.71
C GLN A 212 -8.68 -5.98 3.99
N LEU A 213 -7.87 -7.00 4.27
CA LEU A 213 -8.38 -8.34 4.64
C LEU A 213 -8.98 -8.37 6.05
N VAL A 214 -8.67 -7.40 6.90
CA VAL A 214 -9.31 -7.25 8.22
C VAL A 214 -10.72 -6.71 8.04
N PRO A 215 -11.76 -7.32 8.64
CA PRO A 215 -13.11 -6.80 8.55
C PRO A 215 -13.19 -5.40 9.14
N GLY A 216 -13.36 -4.38 8.30
CA GLY A 216 -13.47 -2.98 8.74
C GLY A 216 -14.62 -2.77 9.72
N SER A 217 -15.67 -3.59 9.65
CA SER A 217 -16.78 -3.61 10.61
C SER A 217 -16.38 -4.03 12.02
N LEU A 218 -15.42 -4.96 12.19
CA LEU A 218 -14.90 -5.34 13.51
C LEU A 218 -14.06 -4.21 14.11
N ILE A 219 -13.22 -3.58 13.29
CA ILE A 219 -12.43 -2.41 13.71
C ILE A 219 -13.37 -1.25 14.09
N ALA A 220 -14.38 -0.96 13.27
CA ALA A 220 -15.36 0.07 13.54
C ALA A 220 -16.15 -0.23 14.82
N ARG A 221 -16.56 -1.49 15.05
CA ARG A 221 -17.24 -1.90 16.29
C ARG A 221 -16.34 -1.76 17.51
N LEU A 222 -15.05 -2.09 17.39
CA LEU A 222 -14.08 -1.85 18.46
C LEU A 222 -13.93 -0.36 18.76
N TRP A 223 -13.67 0.48 17.75
CA TRP A 223 -13.55 1.93 17.95
C TRP A 223 -14.82 2.55 18.53
N PHE A 224 -15.98 2.11 18.05
CA PHE A 224 -17.27 2.57 18.55
C PHE A 224 -17.46 2.18 20.02
N ASN A 225 -17.19 0.93 20.41
CA ASN A 225 -17.29 0.49 21.80
C ASN A 225 -16.26 1.18 22.70
N VAL A 226 -15.08 1.57 22.18
CA VAL A 226 -14.09 2.34 22.94
C VAL A 226 -14.55 3.79 23.19
N ILE A 227 -15.16 4.43 22.19
CA ILE A 227 -15.63 5.83 22.30
C ILE A 227 -16.95 5.90 23.08
N PHE A 228 -17.85 4.97 22.82
CA PHE A 228 -19.16 4.84 23.42
C PHE A 228 -19.26 3.47 24.11
N PRO A 229 -18.71 3.33 25.33
CA PRO A 229 -18.78 2.07 26.05
C PRO A 229 -20.24 1.64 26.19
N PRO A 230 -20.56 0.36 25.95
CA PRO A 230 -21.91 -0.14 26.16
C PRO A 230 -22.31 0.16 27.61
N LEU A 231 -23.55 0.62 27.80
CA LEU A 231 -24.08 0.83 29.13
C LEU A 231 -24.04 -0.52 29.85
N LEU A 232 -23.48 -0.52 31.06
CA LEU A 232 -23.59 -1.67 31.95
C LEU A 232 -25.08 -1.82 32.23
N ASP A 233 -25.71 -2.83 31.63
CA ASP A 233 -27.07 -3.21 32.01
C ASP A 233 -27.00 -3.64 33.48
N SER A 234 -27.41 -2.74 34.37
CA SER A 234 -27.62 -3.08 35.76
C SER A 234 -28.89 -3.92 35.79
N GLU A 235 -28.76 -5.24 35.67
CA GLU A 235 -29.86 -6.11 36.05
C GLU A 235 -30.12 -5.90 37.55
N GLU A 236 -31.22 -5.23 37.87
CA GLU A 236 -31.68 -5.03 39.24
C GLU A 236 -32.06 -6.40 39.82
N THR A 237 -31.10 -7.06 40.47
CA THR A 237 -31.40 -8.28 41.20
C THR A 237 -31.92 -7.89 42.58
N THR A 238 -33.24 -7.91 42.77
CA THR A 238 -33.87 -7.64 44.06
C THR A 238 -33.63 -8.82 45.01
N ILE A 239 -32.58 -8.75 45.83
CA ILE A 239 -32.36 -9.75 46.89
C ILE A 239 -33.27 -9.38 48.08
N VAL A 240 -34.37 -10.12 48.23
CA VAL A 240 -35.23 -10.05 49.42
C VAL A 240 -34.51 -10.79 50.55
N SER A 241 -34.07 -10.07 51.60
CA SER A 241 -33.50 -10.68 52.81
C SER A 241 -34.48 -10.60 53.99
N ASP A 242 -34.34 -11.58 54.88
CA ASP A 242 -35.32 -12.17 55.78
C ASP A 242 -36.04 -11.28 56.81
N VAL A 243 -37.21 -11.80 57.21
CA VAL A 243 -38.02 -11.39 58.36
C VAL A 243 -37.23 -11.57 59.65
N ILE A 244 -36.90 -10.47 60.32
CA ILE A 244 -36.48 -10.47 61.72
C ILE A 244 -37.63 -9.81 62.52
N ASP A 245 -38.20 -10.55 63.47
CA ASP A 245 -39.21 -10.10 64.46
C ASP A 245 -40.57 -9.61 63.93
N GLY A 246 -41.18 -10.33 62.99
CA GLY A 246 -42.63 -10.22 62.71
C GLY A 246 -43.12 -8.85 62.24
N THR A 247 -42.20 -7.95 61.87
CA THR A 247 -42.49 -6.61 61.35
C THR A 247 -41.80 -6.47 60.00
N ASN A 248 -42.57 -6.41 58.92
CA ASN A 248 -42.05 -6.40 57.54
C ASN A 248 -41.44 -5.04 57.19
N ASN A 249 -40.21 -4.78 57.61
CA ASN A 249 -39.45 -3.62 57.13
C ASN A 249 -38.74 -4.00 55.83
N PHE A 250 -39.26 -3.48 54.71
CA PHE A 250 -38.73 -3.71 53.37
C PHE A 250 -37.52 -2.80 53.13
N SER A 251 -36.31 -3.32 53.26
CA SER A 251 -35.10 -2.63 52.79
C SER A 251 -34.62 -3.29 51.50
N SER A 252 -35.01 -2.74 50.36
CA SER A 252 -34.45 -3.13 49.05
C SER A 252 -33.06 -2.52 48.90
N PHE A 253 -32.02 -3.36 48.92
CA PHE A 253 -30.67 -2.92 48.56
C PHE A 253 -30.39 -3.35 47.12
N THR A 254 -30.28 -2.38 46.22
CA THR A 254 -29.92 -2.62 44.82
C THR A 254 -28.41 -2.79 44.74
N ILE A 255 -27.94 -4.03 44.63
CA ILE A 255 -26.56 -4.29 44.22
C ILE A 255 -26.57 -4.29 42.69
N PRO A 256 -25.84 -3.40 42.01
CA PRO A 256 -25.65 -3.53 40.57
C PRO A 256 -24.87 -4.83 40.33
N LEU A 257 -25.58 -5.89 39.97
CA LEU A 257 -24.95 -7.10 39.47
C LEU A 257 -24.54 -6.78 38.04
N VAL A 258 -23.24 -6.61 37.81
CA VAL A 258 -22.68 -6.51 36.47
C VAL A 258 -22.91 -7.88 35.81
N THR A 259 -24.00 -8.02 35.08
CA THR A 259 -24.25 -9.20 34.26
C THR A 259 -23.36 -9.14 33.02
N PRO A 260 -22.99 -10.29 32.44
CA PRO A 260 -21.89 -10.40 31.49
C PRO A 260 -22.29 -9.93 30.09
N PHE A 261 -22.66 -8.66 29.94
CA PHE A 261 -22.55 -7.93 28.66
C PHE A 261 -21.07 -7.78 28.23
N GLN A 262 -20.12 -8.14 29.12
CA GLN A 262 -18.71 -8.39 28.81
C GLN A 262 -18.47 -9.51 27.78
N THR A 263 -19.45 -10.35 27.46
CA THR A 263 -19.27 -11.40 26.46
C THR A 263 -19.01 -10.82 25.07
N ASP A 264 -19.66 -9.72 24.68
CA ASP A 264 -19.49 -9.13 23.35
C ASP A 264 -18.13 -8.43 23.15
N GLU A 265 -17.59 -7.78 24.18
CA GLU A 265 -16.26 -7.14 24.09
C GLU A 265 -15.11 -8.15 24.11
N VAL A 266 -15.23 -9.20 24.94
CA VAL A 266 -14.28 -10.33 24.93
C VAL A 266 -14.32 -11.03 23.57
N ASN A 267 -15.51 -11.14 22.97
CA ASN A 267 -15.67 -11.72 21.63
C ASN A 267 -15.06 -10.85 20.52
N ILE A 268 -15.17 -9.52 20.57
CA ILE A 268 -14.55 -8.63 19.56
C ILE A 268 -13.02 -8.67 19.66
N SER A 269 -12.49 -8.60 20.88
CA SER A 269 -11.04 -8.65 21.14
C SER A 269 -10.45 -9.98 20.68
N ALA A 270 -11.13 -11.09 21.04
CA ALA A 270 -10.76 -12.43 20.58
C ALA A 270 -10.88 -12.57 19.07
N ALA A 271 -11.95 -12.05 18.45
CA ALA A 271 -12.13 -12.08 17.00
C ALA A 271 -11.01 -11.32 16.28
N LEU A 272 -10.65 -10.13 16.75
CA LEU A 272 -9.54 -9.35 16.19
C LEU A 272 -8.19 -10.04 16.39
N LEU A 273 -7.95 -10.66 17.56
CA LEU A 273 -6.75 -11.45 17.80
C LEU A 273 -6.67 -12.64 16.84
N VAL A 274 -7.79 -13.34 16.63
CA VAL A 274 -7.88 -14.46 15.68
C VAL A 274 -7.62 -13.97 14.25
N VAL A 275 -8.20 -12.84 13.85
CA VAL A 275 -7.97 -12.23 12.53
C VAL A 275 -6.49 -11.86 12.35
N ALA A 276 -5.90 -11.16 13.32
CA ALA A 276 -4.50 -10.74 13.27
C ALA A 276 -3.54 -11.95 13.24
N ALA A 277 -3.76 -12.93 14.13
CA ALA A 277 -2.93 -14.13 14.20
C ALA A 277 -3.05 -14.99 12.93
N SER A 278 -4.26 -15.15 12.38
CA SER A 278 -4.48 -15.90 11.14
C SER A 278 -3.90 -15.22 9.91
N LEU A 279 -4.01 -13.89 9.80
CA LEU A 279 -3.36 -13.13 8.73
C LEU A 279 -1.82 -13.23 8.83
N ALA A 280 -1.25 -13.04 10.03
CA ALA A 280 0.18 -13.17 10.25
C ALA A 280 0.70 -14.57 9.90
N LEU A 281 -0.02 -15.61 10.33
CA LEU A 281 0.30 -16.99 9.99
C LEU A 281 0.20 -17.24 8.48
N GLY A 282 -0.85 -16.74 7.83
CA GLY A 282 -1.04 -16.84 6.38
C GLY A 282 0.08 -16.16 5.59
N LEU A 283 0.56 -15.00 6.04
CA LEU A 283 1.71 -14.33 5.43
C LEU A 283 2.98 -15.19 5.54
N LEU A 284 3.28 -15.70 6.73
CA LEU A 284 4.45 -16.56 6.95
C LEU A 284 4.41 -17.82 6.08
N ILE A 285 3.27 -18.52 6.06
CA ILE A 285 3.07 -19.70 5.23
C ILE A 285 3.20 -19.34 3.74
N GLY A 286 2.61 -18.22 3.32
CA GLY A 286 2.71 -17.72 1.95
C GLY A 286 4.16 -17.50 1.50
N PHE A 287 4.98 -16.86 2.34
CA PHE A 287 6.40 -16.66 2.04
C PHE A 287 7.17 -17.98 1.96
N VAL A 288 6.92 -18.91 2.89
CA VAL A 288 7.52 -20.25 2.85
C VAL A 288 7.13 -20.99 1.55
N ILE A 289 5.86 -20.92 1.14
CA ILE A 289 5.41 -21.53 -0.13
C ILE A 289 6.15 -20.92 -1.32
N VAL A 290 6.27 -19.60 -1.40
CA VAL A 290 6.96 -18.91 -2.50
C VAL A 290 8.45 -19.26 -2.52
N GLU A 291 9.10 -19.32 -1.37
CA GLU A 291 10.51 -19.70 -1.25
C GLU A 291 10.73 -21.16 -1.71
N GLN A 292 9.92 -22.09 -1.21
CA GLN A 292 10.00 -23.50 -1.61
C GLN A 292 9.69 -23.70 -3.10
N ALA A 293 8.67 -23.00 -3.62
CA ALA A 293 8.35 -23.02 -5.04
C ALA A 293 9.51 -22.49 -5.89
N THR A 294 10.15 -21.40 -5.46
CA THR A 294 11.31 -20.82 -6.16
C THR A 294 12.49 -21.79 -6.17
N LEU A 295 12.81 -22.41 -5.03
CA LEU A 295 13.86 -23.42 -4.94
C LEU A 295 13.57 -24.64 -5.82
N PHE A 296 12.32 -25.11 -5.81
CA PHE A 296 11.88 -26.21 -6.65
C PHE A 296 11.98 -25.87 -8.14
N LEU A 297 11.49 -24.70 -8.55
CA LEU A 297 11.58 -24.22 -9.94
C LEU A 297 13.04 -24.08 -10.38
N LYS A 298 13.93 -23.54 -9.53
CA LYS A 298 15.38 -23.51 -9.80
C LYS A 298 15.91 -24.93 -10.02
N LYS A 299 15.59 -25.87 -9.14
CA LYS A 299 16.07 -27.26 -9.24
C LYS A 299 15.56 -28.00 -10.49
N VAL A 300 14.31 -27.74 -10.91
CA VAL A 300 13.69 -28.39 -12.07
C VAL A 300 14.17 -27.77 -13.38
N PHE A 301 14.19 -26.44 -13.47
CA PHE A 301 14.45 -25.73 -14.72
C PHE A 301 15.92 -25.34 -14.92
N CYS A 302 16.73 -25.23 -13.85
CA CYS A 302 18.15 -24.87 -13.95
C CYS A 302 19.10 -26.08 -13.87
N ARG A 303 18.60 -27.32 -14.00
CA ARG A 303 19.35 -28.57 -13.83
C ARG A 303 20.45 -28.83 -14.87
N LYS A 304 20.83 -27.84 -15.70
CA LYS A 304 21.80 -28.02 -16.80
C LYS A 304 22.56 -26.76 -17.22
N THR A 305 22.72 -25.76 -16.36
CA THR A 305 23.40 -24.50 -16.73
C THR A 305 24.38 -24.02 -15.66
N ASP A 306 25.15 -24.94 -15.07
CA ASP A 306 26.01 -24.64 -13.91
C ASP A 306 27.21 -23.72 -14.23
N ASP A 307 27.53 -23.43 -15.50
CA ASP A 307 28.62 -22.50 -15.84
C ASP A 307 28.16 -21.08 -16.24
N ASN A 308 26.90 -20.89 -16.65
CA ASN A 308 26.39 -19.58 -17.09
C ASN A 308 25.34 -18.96 -16.16
N LEU A 309 24.65 -19.77 -15.33
CA LEU A 309 23.65 -19.24 -14.40
C LEU A 309 24.32 -18.59 -13.18
N THR A 310 25.40 -19.19 -12.68
CA THR A 310 26.35 -18.58 -11.73
C THR A 310 26.95 -17.30 -12.28
N ALA A 311 27.29 -17.25 -13.57
CA ALA A 311 27.73 -16.01 -14.21
C ALA A 311 26.59 -14.95 -14.30
N SER A 312 25.33 -15.36 -14.41
CA SER A 312 24.19 -14.44 -14.43
C SER A 312 23.78 -13.94 -13.04
N GLU A 313 23.81 -14.80 -12.02
CA GLU A 313 23.60 -14.43 -10.61
C GLU A 313 24.79 -13.61 -10.10
N TYR A 314 26.02 -13.95 -10.49
CA TYR A 314 27.21 -13.12 -10.24
C TYR A 314 27.13 -11.78 -10.98
N ARG A 315 26.61 -11.72 -12.21
CA ARG A 315 26.36 -10.44 -12.90
C ARG A 315 25.26 -9.64 -12.22
N LEU A 316 24.23 -10.30 -11.66
CA LEU A 316 23.16 -9.65 -10.93
C LEU A 316 23.66 -9.12 -9.57
N GLU A 317 24.44 -9.91 -8.82
CA GLU A 317 25.07 -9.50 -7.56
C GLU A 317 26.14 -8.42 -7.79
N LYS A 318 26.96 -8.57 -8.83
CA LYS A 318 27.91 -7.54 -9.25
C LYS A 318 27.17 -6.27 -9.67
N GLN A 319 26.05 -6.37 -10.38
CA GLN A 319 25.20 -5.21 -10.67
C GLN A 319 24.59 -4.61 -9.40
N LYS A 320 24.19 -5.43 -8.42
CA LYS A 320 23.71 -4.93 -7.12
C LYS A 320 24.84 -4.22 -6.35
N SER A 321 26.08 -4.70 -6.47
CA SER A 321 27.27 -4.05 -5.91
C SER A 321 27.58 -2.74 -6.62
N GLU A 322 27.66 -2.74 -7.96
CA GLU A 322 27.91 -1.53 -8.77
C GLU A 322 26.81 -0.48 -8.55
N ARG A 323 25.56 -0.91 -8.30
CA ARG A 323 24.47 0.00 -7.90
C ARG A 323 24.67 0.61 -6.51
N LYS A 324 25.20 -0.15 -5.54
CA LYS A 324 25.55 0.38 -4.21
C LYS A 324 26.68 1.40 -4.30
N ASP A 325 27.69 1.12 -5.13
CA ASP A 325 28.82 2.02 -5.35
C ASP A 325 28.38 3.31 -6.08
N ALA A 326 27.54 3.20 -7.11
CA ALA A 326 26.93 4.36 -7.75
C ALA A 326 26.09 5.18 -6.75
N ARG A 327 25.31 4.52 -5.87
CA ARG A 327 24.58 5.20 -4.80
C ARG A 327 25.51 5.97 -3.87
N HIS A 328 26.65 5.38 -3.48
CA HIS A 328 27.62 6.02 -2.61
C HIS A 328 28.25 7.23 -3.29
N PHE A 329 28.62 7.10 -4.58
CA PHE A 329 29.13 8.20 -5.40
C PHE A 329 28.13 9.35 -5.47
N PHE A 330 26.87 9.07 -5.87
CA PHE A 330 25.83 10.10 -5.95
C PHE A 330 25.47 10.70 -4.59
N SER A 331 25.48 9.93 -3.50
CA SER A 331 25.25 10.49 -2.16
C SER A 331 26.34 11.46 -1.74
N HIS A 332 27.58 11.24 -2.19
CA HIS A 332 28.69 12.16 -1.99
C HIS A 332 28.52 13.42 -2.85
N THR A 333 28.21 13.27 -4.14
CA THR A 333 28.04 14.42 -5.06
C THR A 333 26.85 15.30 -4.68
N ILE A 334 25.74 14.70 -4.23
CA ILE A 334 24.57 15.46 -3.76
C ILE A 334 24.89 16.18 -2.45
N ASN A 335 25.64 15.57 -1.53
CA ASN A 335 26.08 16.25 -0.32
C ASN A 335 27.09 17.37 -0.59
N GLU A 336 28.03 17.18 -1.52
CA GLU A 336 29.01 18.20 -1.91
C GLU A 336 28.34 19.39 -2.62
N ASN A 337 27.44 19.13 -3.57
CA ASN A 337 26.72 20.20 -4.28
C ASN A 337 25.70 20.94 -3.38
N ASN A 338 25.09 20.25 -2.42
CA ASN A 338 24.24 20.90 -1.40
C ASN A 338 25.07 21.70 -0.38
N PHE A 339 26.30 21.28 -0.11
CA PHE A 339 27.20 22.02 0.77
C PHE A 339 27.70 23.30 0.09
N GLU A 340 28.15 23.23 -1.18
CA GLU A 340 28.59 24.40 -1.95
C GLU A 340 27.45 25.40 -2.23
N SER A 341 26.22 24.92 -2.47
CA SER A 341 25.07 25.82 -2.66
C SER A 341 24.58 26.49 -1.37
N VAL A 342 24.73 25.84 -0.21
CA VAL A 342 24.47 26.47 1.10
C VAL A 342 25.58 27.46 1.46
N GLU A 343 26.83 27.16 1.13
CA GLU A 343 27.98 28.06 1.35
C GLU A 343 27.87 29.31 0.44
N ALA A 344 27.49 29.14 -0.83
CA ALA A 344 27.23 30.25 -1.76
C ALA A 344 26.03 31.14 -1.36
N LEU A 345 24.99 30.58 -0.73
CA LEU A 345 23.87 31.35 -0.17
C LEU A 345 24.22 32.03 1.16
N SER A 346 25.20 31.48 1.90
CA SER A 346 25.70 32.10 3.14
C SER A 346 26.64 33.28 2.87
N GLU A 347 27.38 33.26 1.75
CA GLU A 347 28.21 34.39 1.32
C GLU A 347 27.38 35.50 0.64
N SER A 348 26.28 35.16 -0.03
CA SER A 348 25.41 36.17 -0.67
C SER A 348 24.45 36.87 0.29
N SER A 349 24.41 36.50 1.58
CA SER A 349 23.52 37.08 2.59
C SER A 349 24.23 38.00 3.60
N GLN A 350 25.53 38.26 3.42
CA GLN A 350 26.30 39.16 4.29
C GLN A 350 26.46 40.60 3.77
N ASP A 351 26.01 40.93 2.56
CA ASP A 351 26.25 42.24 1.95
C ASP A 351 25.02 43.17 1.85
N ASP A 352 23.83 42.74 2.29
CA ASP A 352 22.57 43.52 2.11
C ASP A 352 21.87 43.99 3.41
N GLU A 353 22.44 43.77 4.60
CA GLU A 353 21.91 44.31 5.87
C GLU A 353 22.52 45.66 6.28
N GLU A 354 22.53 46.64 5.37
CA GLU A 354 22.75 48.03 5.77
C GLU A 354 22.00 48.99 4.86
N ASN A 355 20.66 48.98 4.90
CA ASN A 355 19.84 50.19 4.72
C ASN A 355 18.33 49.91 4.86
N GLY A 356 17.66 50.72 5.69
CA GLY A 356 16.28 51.10 5.43
C GLY A 356 15.21 50.44 6.30
N PHE A 357 15.21 50.77 7.59
CA PHE A 357 14.00 50.83 8.40
C PHE A 357 12.95 51.70 7.67
N ASN A 358 11.82 51.13 7.28
CA ASN A 358 10.60 51.92 7.09
C ASN A 358 9.36 51.10 7.45
N GLU A 359 8.58 51.67 8.35
CA GLU A 359 7.43 51.07 9.01
C GLU A 359 6.17 51.09 8.12
N ASN A 360 5.35 50.02 8.29
CA ASN A 360 3.89 50.00 8.19
C ASN A 360 3.20 50.03 6.79
N PRO A 361 1.89 49.69 6.70
CA PRO A 361 1.21 48.44 7.11
C PRO A 361 0.21 47.97 6.01
N MET A 362 -0.15 46.68 5.90
CA MET A 362 -1.48 46.31 5.34
C MET A 362 -1.83 44.85 5.60
N ALA A 363 -2.62 44.64 6.65
CA ALA A 363 -3.45 43.47 6.85
C ALA A 363 -4.86 43.83 6.39
N GLU A 364 -5.21 43.55 5.12
CA GLU A 364 -6.59 43.50 4.66
C GLU A 364 -6.65 42.93 3.24
N GLN A 365 -7.05 41.65 3.09
CA GLN A 365 -7.88 41.16 1.98
C GLN A 365 -8.11 39.66 2.11
N ALA A 366 -9.05 39.31 2.98
CA ALA A 366 -9.89 38.14 2.80
C ALA A 366 -11.20 38.63 2.16
N GLN A 367 -11.46 38.27 0.90
CA GLN A 367 -12.78 38.08 0.27
C GLN A 367 -12.65 38.10 -1.25
N LYS A 368 -13.12 37.00 -1.87
CA LYS A 368 -13.55 36.76 -3.28
C LYS A 368 -13.06 35.38 -3.70
N GLU A 369 -13.83 34.46 -4.26
CA GLU A 369 -15.19 34.42 -4.77
C GLU A 369 -15.49 32.91 -4.92
N VAL A 370 -16.57 32.41 -4.30
CA VAL A 370 -17.18 31.12 -4.65
C VAL A 370 -18.50 31.47 -5.32
N HIS A 371 -18.51 31.45 -6.65
CA HIS A 371 -19.73 31.37 -7.44
C HIS A 371 -19.74 30.01 -8.15
N PHE A 372 -20.65 29.16 -7.70
CA PHE A 372 -21.15 28.02 -8.46
C PHE A 372 -22.13 28.53 -9.52
N GLU A 373 -21.94 28.06 -10.76
CA GLU A 373 -23.03 27.66 -11.66
C GLU A 373 -22.99 26.14 -11.82
#